data_AF-A0A7S4S273-F1
#
_entry.id   AF-A0A7S4S273-F1
#
_cell.length_a   1.000
_cell.length_b   1.000
_cell.length_c   1.000
_cell.angle_alpha   90.00
_cell.angle_beta   90.00
_cell.angle_gamma   90.00
#
_symmetry.space_group_name_H-M   'P 1'
#
loop_
_entity.id
_entity.type
_entity.pdbx_description
1 polymer ?
#
loop_
_entity_poly.entity_id
_entity_poly.type
_entity_poly.pdbx_seq_one_letter_code
_entity_poly.pdbx_strand_id
1 'polypeptide(L)'
;RRSKNGLSTTFHRLLLGLAVSNIIYSFAWSIFSVSVPQEMRYMIWGARGNQGTCDAQAFVIHVGALAGVSYNCSLCVYYLCVLKYSKVQKLIFKVEICSHVVSIGYPLLFGIVGLATNAFNPFGSICWVTAHNPPHCRLSDSQNGQLPDGFSIPCGRGEKVARAMLLLFNIPINFIGPAAIIFTMTVMYYYVLAIEKKTEKYHTNT
;
A
#
# COMPACT_ATOMS: atom_id res chain seq x y z
N ARG A 1 24.99 25.07 14.64
CA ARG A 1 23.70 25.72 15.01
C ARG A 1 22.55 24.90 14.40
N ARG A 2 22.02 23.88 15.10
CA ARG A 2 20.88 23.07 14.61
C ARG A 2 19.62 23.95 14.68
N SER A 3 19.08 24.35 13.54
CA SER A 3 17.86 25.13 13.45
C SER A 3 16.68 24.32 13.99
N LYS A 4 16.00 24.82 15.04
CA LYS A 4 14.73 24.26 15.56
C LYS A 4 13.63 24.19 14.48
N ASN A 5 13.82 24.88 13.34
CA ASN A 5 12.89 24.84 12.20
C ASN A 5 13.13 23.65 11.25
N GLY A 6 14.17 22.82 11.48
CA GLY A 6 14.50 21.68 10.62
C GLY A 6 13.56 20.48 10.74
N LEU A 7 12.80 20.36 11.84
CA LEU A 7 11.98 19.19 12.16
C LEU A 7 10.58 19.23 11.50
N SER A 8 10.16 20.36 10.92
CA SER A 8 8.87 20.53 10.23
C SER A 8 9.03 20.79 8.73
N THR A 9 10.01 20.15 8.09
CA THR A 9 10.08 20.17 6.63
C THR A 9 9.09 19.18 6.04
N THR A 10 8.58 19.46 4.84
CA THR A 10 7.71 18.57 4.04
C THR A 10 8.22 17.12 4.04
N PHE A 11 9.55 16.93 3.96
CA PHE A 11 10.21 15.63 4.07
C PHE A 11 9.81 14.85 5.33
N HIS A 12 9.91 15.46 6.51
CA HIS A 12 9.61 14.77 7.78
C HIS A 12 8.13 14.39 7.89
N ARG A 13 7.23 15.20 7.30
CA ARG A 13 5.79 14.92 7.29
C ARG A 13 5.44 13.74 6.39
N LEU A 14 6.03 13.69 5.20
CA LEU A 14 5.89 12.55 4.28
C LEU A 14 6.52 11.28 4.88
N LEU A 15 7.68 11.40 5.51
CA LEU A 15 8.35 10.29 6.19
C LEU A 15 7.53 9.76 7.37
N LEU A 16 6.87 10.63 8.14
CA LEU A 16 5.94 10.24 9.19
C LEU A 16 4.75 9.47 8.60
N GLY A 17 4.16 9.93 7.49
CA GLY A 17 3.10 9.22 6.78
C GLY A 17 3.52 7.82 6.33
N LEU A 18 4.73 7.69 5.78
CA LEU A 18 5.31 6.39 5.42
C LEU A 18 5.48 5.47 6.64
N ALA A 19 6.04 5.98 7.74
CA ALA A 19 6.27 5.21 8.96
C ALA A 19 4.95 4.72 9.57
N VAL A 20 3.94 5.59 9.66
CA VAL A 20 2.60 5.23 10.15
C VAL A 20 1.98 4.13 9.28
N SER A 21 2.08 4.25 7.95
CA SER A 21 1.56 3.24 7.02
C SER A 21 2.21 1.88 7.23
N ASN A 22 3.53 1.85 7.42
CA ASN A 22 4.28 0.61 7.68
C ASN A 22 3.89 -0.02 9.02
N ILE A 23 3.73 0.77 10.09
CA ILE A 23 3.30 0.27 11.40
C ILE A 23 1.91 -0.37 11.30
N ILE A 24 0.96 0.31 10.66
CA ILE A 24 -0.41 -0.18 10.46
C ILE A 24 -0.41 -1.50 9.66
N TYR A 25 0.36 -1.53 8.57
CA TYR A 25 0.52 -2.73 7.75
C TYR A 25 1.09 -3.90 8.57
N SER A 26 2.24 -3.70 9.24
CA SER A 26 2.90 -4.73 10.03
C SER A 26 2.02 -5.23 11.17
N PHE A 27 1.28 -4.34 11.82
CA PHE A 27 0.34 -4.72 12.87
C PHE A 27 -0.76 -5.65 12.34
N ALA A 28 -1.38 -5.30 11.20
CA ALA A 28 -2.44 -6.13 10.64
C ALA A 28 -1.94 -7.52 10.17
N TRP A 29 -0.71 -7.59 9.66
CA TRP A 29 -0.03 -8.86 9.36
C TRP A 29 0.26 -9.69 10.62
N SER A 30 0.63 -9.04 11.72
CA SER A 30 0.96 -9.72 12.99
C SER A 30 -0.21 -10.46 13.62
N ILE A 31 -1.45 -10.04 13.33
CA ILE A 31 -2.68 -10.72 13.78
C ILE A 31 -2.82 -12.11 13.13
N PHE A 32 -2.24 -12.30 11.93
CA PHE A 32 -2.19 -13.59 11.23
C PHE A 32 -3.57 -14.27 11.18
N SER A 33 -3.64 -15.58 11.43
CA SER A 33 -4.85 -16.39 11.33
C SER A 33 -5.94 -16.01 12.32
N VAL A 34 -5.65 -15.18 13.34
CA VAL A 34 -6.65 -14.84 14.37
C VAL A 34 -7.85 -14.11 13.76
N SER A 35 -7.65 -13.32 12.71
CA SER A 35 -8.72 -12.61 12.00
C SER A 35 -9.50 -13.48 11.00
N VAL A 36 -8.98 -14.67 10.66
CA VAL A 36 -9.60 -15.57 9.69
C VAL A 36 -10.86 -16.22 10.30
N PRO A 37 -11.96 -16.36 9.54
CA PRO A 37 -13.19 -16.97 10.02
C PRO A 37 -12.99 -18.37 10.62
N GLN A 38 -13.55 -18.60 11.80
CA GLN A 38 -13.44 -19.89 12.52
C GLN A 38 -13.97 -21.09 11.72
N GLU A 39 -14.92 -20.87 10.81
CA GLU A 39 -15.43 -21.92 9.92
C GLU A 39 -14.34 -22.45 8.98
N MET A 40 -13.23 -21.73 8.79
CA MET A 40 -12.07 -22.16 8.02
C MET A 40 -11.04 -22.98 8.83
N ARG A 41 -11.32 -23.33 10.10
CA ARG A 41 -10.36 -24.02 10.99
C ARG A 41 -9.91 -25.39 10.48
N TYR A 42 -10.70 -26.05 9.63
CA TYR A 42 -10.32 -27.33 9.01
C TYR A 42 -9.17 -27.18 8.00
N MET A 43 -8.92 -25.98 7.48
CA MET A 43 -7.85 -25.67 6.52
C MET A 43 -6.78 -24.75 7.12
N ILE A 44 -7.18 -23.79 7.95
CA ILE A 44 -6.31 -22.72 8.44
C ILE A 44 -6.13 -22.89 9.94
N TRP A 45 -4.91 -23.22 10.35
CA TRP A 45 -4.57 -23.33 11.76
C TRP A 45 -4.67 -21.97 12.46
N GLY A 46 -5.29 -21.96 13.63
CA GLY A 46 -5.45 -20.75 14.43
C GLY A 46 -6.57 -19.81 13.98
N ALA A 47 -7.42 -20.21 13.01
CA ALA A 47 -8.61 -19.45 12.62
C ALA A 47 -9.59 -19.34 13.80
N ARG A 48 -9.84 -18.11 14.26
CA ARG A 48 -10.68 -17.80 15.43
C ARG A 48 -11.61 -16.59 15.23
N GLY A 49 -11.50 -15.92 14.10
CA GLY A 49 -12.26 -14.72 13.77
C GLY A 49 -13.60 -15.03 13.09
N ASN A 50 -14.12 -14.03 12.41
CA ASN A 50 -15.30 -14.10 11.55
C ASN A 50 -15.05 -13.31 10.27
N GLN A 51 -16.05 -13.24 9.38
CA GLN A 51 -15.89 -12.51 8.13
C GLN A 51 -15.62 -11.01 8.34
N GLY A 52 -16.20 -10.39 9.36
CA GLY A 52 -15.95 -8.98 9.68
C GLY A 52 -14.52 -8.69 10.13
N THR A 53 -13.92 -9.57 10.97
CA THR A 53 -12.51 -9.43 11.36
C THR A 53 -11.57 -9.66 10.17
N CYS A 54 -11.98 -10.54 9.25
CA CYS A 54 -11.26 -10.82 8.01
C CYS A 54 -11.27 -9.61 7.06
N ASP A 55 -12.44 -9.01 6.85
CA ASP A 55 -12.61 -7.79 6.07
C ASP A 55 -11.78 -6.64 6.65
N ALA A 56 -11.80 -6.47 7.98
CA ALA A 56 -11.02 -5.45 8.66
C ALA A 56 -9.51 -5.67 8.50
N GLN A 57 -9.02 -6.90 8.69
CA GLN A 57 -7.60 -7.22 8.50
C GLN A 57 -7.15 -6.93 7.07
N ALA A 58 -7.89 -7.45 6.08
CA ALA A 58 -7.55 -7.27 4.67
C ALA A 58 -7.59 -5.78 4.26
N PHE A 59 -8.59 -5.02 4.72
CA PHE A 59 -8.68 -3.58 4.48
C PHE A 59 -7.45 -2.84 5.02
N VAL A 60 -7.08 -3.09 6.28
CA VAL A 60 -5.95 -2.41 6.93
C VAL A 60 -4.63 -2.77 6.24
N ILE A 61 -4.44 -4.04 5.90
CA ILE A 61 -3.28 -4.52 5.12
C ILE A 61 -3.23 -3.82 3.76
N HIS A 62 -4.35 -3.77 3.04
CA HIS A 62 -4.43 -3.19 1.71
C HIS A 62 -4.11 -1.68 1.72
N VAL A 63 -4.73 -0.94 2.65
CA VAL A 63 -4.52 0.50 2.82
C VAL A 63 -3.08 0.79 3.23
N GLY A 64 -2.54 0.06 4.20
CA GLY A 64 -1.17 0.23 4.68
C GLY A 64 -0.12 -0.01 3.58
N ALA A 65 -0.30 -1.05 2.77
CA ALA A 65 0.60 -1.36 1.67
C ALA A 65 0.62 -0.27 0.59
N LEU A 66 -0.57 0.11 0.10
CA LEU A 66 -0.68 1.13 -0.96
C LEU A 66 -0.23 2.51 -0.47
N ALA A 67 -0.58 2.88 0.76
CA ALA A 67 -0.15 4.14 1.36
C ALA A 67 1.38 4.17 1.48
N GLY A 68 1.99 3.08 1.94
CA GLY A 68 3.45 2.96 2.06
C GLY A 68 4.16 3.15 0.71
N VAL A 69 3.73 2.45 -0.34
CA VAL A 69 4.31 2.61 -1.69
C VAL A 69 4.10 4.03 -2.23
N SER A 70 2.91 4.60 -2.04
CA SER A 70 2.57 5.94 -2.51
C SER A 70 3.39 7.03 -1.81
N TYR A 71 3.59 6.92 -0.50
CA TYR A 71 4.44 7.83 0.26
C TYR A 71 5.91 7.72 -0.15
N ASN A 72 6.40 6.51 -0.44
CA ASN A 72 7.76 6.29 -0.93
C ASN A 72 7.97 6.95 -2.31
N CYS A 73 7.02 6.77 -3.23
CA CYS A 73 7.04 7.46 -4.52
C CYS A 73 6.97 8.99 -4.35
N SER A 74 6.12 9.47 -3.44
CA SER A 74 5.97 10.89 -3.13
C SER A 74 7.27 11.52 -2.60
N LEU A 75 8.01 10.80 -1.73
CA LEU A 75 9.32 11.23 -1.25
C LEU A 75 10.32 11.37 -2.41
N CYS A 76 10.33 10.42 -3.34
CA CYS A 76 11.21 10.47 -4.50
C CYS A 76 10.93 11.69 -5.39
N VAL A 77 9.65 11.97 -5.66
CA VAL A 77 9.23 13.16 -6.41
C VAL A 77 9.59 14.44 -5.66
N TYR A 78 9.36 14.47 -4.34
CA TYR A 78 9.72 15.60 -3.49
C TYR A 78 11.22 15.92 -3.59
N TYR A 79 12.10 14.92 -3.49
CA TYR A 79 13.54 15.14 -3.61
C TYR A 79 13.94 15.69 -4.98
N LEU A 80 13.41 15.14 -6.07
CA LEU A 80 13.64 15.68 -7.41
C LEU A 80 13.18 17.13 -7.53
N CYS A 81 12.01 17.45 -6.97
CA CYS A 81 11.49 18.82 -6.97
C CYS A 81 12.40 19.77 -6.19
N VAL A 82 12.88 19.37 -5.02
CA VAL A 82 13.81 20.18 -4.21
C VAL A 82 15.14 20.38 -4.93
N LEU A 83 15.70 19.34 -5.57
CA LEU A 83 16.98 19.43 -6.27
C LEU A 83 16.92 20.32 -7.52
N LYS A 84 15.85 20.20 -8.32
CA LYS A 84 15.71 20.91 -9.61
C LYS A 84 15.02 22.27 -9.49
N TYR A 85 14.05 22.41 -8.58
CA TYR A 85 13.16 23.58 -8.49
C TYR A 85 13.19 24.25 -7.10
N SER A 86 14.30 24.14 -6.37
CA SER A 86 14.52 24.68 -5.01
C SER A 86 14.03 26.11 -4.78
N LYS A 87 13.90 26.93 -5.83
CA LYS A 87 13.49 28.33 -5.76
C LYS A 87 11.96 28.56 -5.75
N VAL A 88 11.13 27.53 -5.92
CA VAL A 88 9.65 27.68 -6.04
C VAL A 88 8.92 27.09 -4.84
N GLN A 89 8.85 27.82 -3.72
CA GLN A 89 8.16 27.38 -2.49
C GLN A 89 6.67 27.03 -2.73
N LYS A 90 5.99 27.79 -3.61
CA LYS A 90 4.59 27.51 -4.00
C LYS A 90 4.42 26.13 -4.66
N LEU A 91 5.44 25.65 -5.37
CA LEU A 91 5.42 24.32 -6.01
C LEU A 91 5.59 23.23 -4.96
N ILE A 92 6.52 23.39 -4.01
CA ILE A 92 6.78 22.43 -2.94
C ILE A 92 5.53 22.21 -2.08
N PHE A 93 4.82 23.28 -1.74
CA PHE A 93 3.56 23.18 -0.98
C PHE A 93 2.47 22.41 -1.75
N LYS A 94 2.32 22.66 -3.05
CA LYS A 94 1.37 21.91 -3.89
C LYS A 94 1.73 20.43 -4.00
N VAL A 95 3.03 20.12 -4.11
CA VAL A 95 3.53 18.74 -4.12
C VAL A 95 3.25 18.04 -2.80
N GLU A 96 3.41 18.72 -1.65
CA GLU A 96 3.08 18.16 -0.33
C GLU A 96 1.59 17.78 -0.24
N ILE A 97 0.69 18.69 -0.60
CA ILE A 97 -0.75 18.42 -0.57
C ILE A 97 -1.10 17.27 -1.52
N CYS A 98 -0.60 17.32 -2.75
CA CYS A 98 -0.86 16.27 -3.74
C CYS A 98 -0.36 14.90 -3.24
N SER A 99 0.84 14.87 -2.64
CA SER A 99 1.44 13.66 -2.07
C SER A 99 0.57 13.04 -0.99
N HIS A 100 0.05 13.83 -0.04
CA HIS A 100 -0.83 13.32 1.00
C HIS A 100 -2.19 12.87 0.46
N VAL A 101 -2.79 13.65 -0.44
CA VAL A 101 -4.09 13.30 -1.04
C VAL A 101 -3.99 12.00 -1.83
N VAL A 102 -2.94 11.82 -2.63
CA VAL A 102 -2.73 10.58 -3.38
C VAL A 102 -2.41 9.43 -2.42
N SER A 103 -1.51 9.63 -1.46
CA SER A 103 -1.04 8.55 -0.57
C SER A 103 -2.07 8.12 0.48
N ILE A 104 -3.18 8.84 0.64
CA ILE A 104 -4.29 8.47 1.53
C ILE A 104 -5.55 8.17 0.74
N GLY A 105 -5.92 9.06 -0.18
CA GLY A 105 -7.16 8.95 -0.95
C GLY A 105 -7.17 7.74 -1.88
N TYR A 106 -6.07 7.46 -2.57
CA TYR A 106 -5.99 6.29 -3.46
C TYR A 106 -6.11 4.98 -2.67
N PRO A 107 -5.31 4.70 -1.62
CA PRO A 107 -5.48 3.49 -0.80
C PRO A 107 -6.89 3.33 -0.20
N LEU A 108 -7.47 4.41 0.34
CA LEU A 108 -8.80 4.35 0.95
C LEU A 108 -9.88 4.07 -0.07
N LEU A 109 -9.83 4.68 -1.25
CA LEU A 109 -10.79 4.42 -2.32
C LEU A 109 -10.82 2.93 -2.68
N PHE A 110 -9.65 2.33 -2.94
CA PHE A 110 -9.56 0.91 -3.28
C PHE A 110 -9.92 0.00 -2.11
N GLY A 111 -9.53 0.35 -0.89
CA GLY A 111 -9.96 -0.37 0.31
C GLY A 111 -11.47 -0.38 0.49
N ILE A 112 -12.13 0.77 0.31
CA ILE A 112 -13.59 0.90 0.40
C ILE A 112 -14.29 0.12 -0.71
N VAL A 113 -13.78 0.19 -1.95
CA VAL A 113 -14.29 -0.63 -3.06
C VAL A 113 -14.17 -2.12 -2.72
N GLY A 114 -13.06 -2.55 -2.12
CA GLY A 114 -12.86 -3.93 -1.67
C GLY A 114 -13.89 -4.38 -0.63
N LEU A 115 -14.19 -3.53 0.35
CA LEU A 115 -15.24 -3.78 1.34
C LEU A 115 -16.62 -3.83 0.68
N ALA A 116 -16.98 -2.82 -0.11
CA ALA A 116 -18.29 -2.70 -0.74
C ALA A 116 -18.59 -3.84 -1.73
N THR A 117 -17.54 -4.42 -2.32
CA THR A 117 -17.66 -5.52 -3.29
C THR A 117 -17.39 -6.90 -2.69
N ASN A 118 -17.20 -6.99 -1.37
CA ASN A 118 -16.92 -8.24 -0.67
C ASN A 118 -15.69 -8.99 -1.23
N ALA A 119 -14.67 -8.25 -1.67
CA ALA A 119 -13.49 -8.81 -2.31
C ALA A 119 -12.45 -9.37 -1.31
N PHE A 120 -12.62 -9.11 -0.01
CA PHE A 120 -11.68 -9.51 1.04
C PHE A 120 -12.03 -10.86 1.65
N ASN A 121 -11.25 -11.88 1.38
CA ASN A 121 -11.55 -13.25 1.77
C ASN A 121 -10.31 -13.93 2.37
N PRO A 122 -10.48 -15.05 3.09
CA PRO A 122 -9.37 -15.84 3.61
C PRO A 122 -8.40 -16.26 2.50
N PHE A 123 -7.10 -16.01 2.71
CA PHE A 123 -6.01 -16.39 1.83
C PHE A 123 -4.84 -16.92 2.67
N GLY A 124 -4.77 -18.25 2.81
CA GLY A 124 -3.81 -18.86 3.72
C GLY A 124 -4.07 -18.42 5.16
N SER A 125 -3.06 -17.88 5.84
CA SER A 125 -3.15 -17.44 7.24
C SER A 125 -3.54 -15.98 7.43
N ILE A 126 -3.92 -15.28 6.37
CA ILE A 126 -4.35 -13.88 6.43
C ILE A 126 -5.63 -13.72 5.62
N CYS A 127 -6.22 -12.52 5.69
CA CYS A 127 -7.28 -12.11 4.79
C CYS A 127 -6.74 -11.17 3.71
N TRP A 128 -7.18 -11.38 2.47
CA TRP A 128 -6.66 -10.70 1.30
C TRP A 128 -7.71 -10.51 0.20
N VAL A 129 -7.39 -9.72 -0.83
CA VAL A 129 -8.21 -9.62 -2.05
C VAL A 129 -8.16 -10.94 -2.81
N THR A 130 -9.18 -11.76 -2.69
CA THR A 130 -9.30 -13.04 -3.40
C THR A 130 -10.76 -13.47 -3.49
N ALA A 131 -11.09 -14.40 -4.37
CA ALA A 131 -12.42 -15.02 -4.39
C ALA A 131 -12.55 -16.04 -3.24
N HIS A 132 -13.74 -16.13 -2.63
CA HIS A 132 -14.01 -17.14 -1.60
C HIS A 132 -14.46 -18.48 -2.20
N ASN A 133 -13.48 -19.31 -2.57
CA ASN A 133 -13.73 -20.65 -3.13
C ASN A 133 -12.92 -21.73 -2.39
N PRO A 134 -13.18 -21.94 -1.08
CA PRO A 134 -12.57 -23.03 -0.32
C PRO A 134 -13.08 -24.42 -0.77
N PRO A 135 -12.44 -25.54 -0.37
CA PRO A 135 -12.76 -26.87 -0.87
C PRO A 135 -14.17 -27.38 -0.58
N HIS A 136 -14.88 -26.80 0.40
CA HIS A 136 -16.27 -27.15 0.68
C HIS A 136 -17.25 -26.51 -0.32
N CYS A 137 -16.81 -25.52 -1.11
CA CYS A 137 -17.60 -24.96 -2.20
C CYS A 137 -17.51 -25.85 -3.44
N ARG A 138 -18.65 -26.32 -3.95
CA ARG A 138 -18.68 -26.98 -5.26
C ARG A 138 -18.61 -25.94 -6.37
N LEU A 139 -18.17 -26.35 -7.56
CA LEU A 139 -18.07 -25.44 -8.72
C LEU A 139 -19.41 -24.78 -9.09
N SER A 140 -20.53 -25.51 -8.94
CA SER A 140 -21.88 -24.98 -9.12
C SER A 140 -22.22 -23.87 -8.12
N ASP A 141 -21.71 -23.99 -6.90
CA ASP A 141 -22.09 -23.15 -5.77
C ASP A 141 -21.35 -21.81 -5.86
N SER A 142 -20.11 -21.82 -6.35
CA SER A 142 -19.32 -20.61 -6.69
C SER A 142 -20.01 -19.77 -7.75
N GLN A 143 -20.60 -20.39 -8.79
CA GLN A 143 -21.26 -19.65 -9.87
C GLN A 143 -22.59 -19.03 -9.43
N ASN A 144 -23.31 -19.72 -8.54
CA ASN A 144 -24.63 -19.31 -8.08
C ASN A 144 -24.62 -18.51 -6.78
N GLY A 145 -23.45 -18.33 -6.14
CA GLY A 145 -23.33 -17.62 -4.87
C GLY A 145 -24.02 -18.34 -3.72
N GLN A 146 -24.08 -19.68 -3.75
CA GLN A 146 -24.81 -20.46 -2.75
C GLN A 146 -24.10 -20.45 -1.40
N LEU A 147 -24.91 -20.47 -0.33
CA LEU A 147 -24.45 -20.62 1.04
C LEU A 147 -24.43 -22.12 1.40
N PRO A 148 -23.26 -22.72 1.68
CA PRO A 148 -23.17 -24.14 2.04
C PRO A 148 -23.78 -24.43 3.42
N ASP A 149 -24.35 -25.63 3.58
CA ASP A 149 -24.92 -26.07 4.86
C ASP A 149 -23.87 -26.06 5.98
N GLY A 150 -24.15 -25.33 7.07
CA GLY A 150 -23.25 -25.21 8.22
C GLY A 150 -22.18 -24.10 8.11
N PHE A 151 -22.23 -23.27 7.07
CA PHE A 151 -21.31 -22.15 6.85
C PHE A 151 -22.04 -20.81 6.79
N SER A 152 -21.32 -19.72 7.06
CA SER A 152 -21.86 -18.35 7.09
C SER A 152 -21.40 -17.48 5.92
N ILE A 153 -20.36 -17.88 5.19
CA ILE A 153 -19.82 -17.15 4.03
C ILE A 153 -20.30 -17.83 2.73
N PRO A 154 -20.91 -17.08 1.79
CA PRO A 154 -21.33 -17.64 0.51
C PRO A 154 -20.14 -17.94 -0.40
N CYS A 155 -20.24 -19.03 -1.16
CA CYS A 155 -19.27 -19.38 -2.20
C CYS A 155 -19.24 -18.31 -3.31
N GLY A 156 -18.10 -18.12 -3.98
CA GLY A 156 -17.98 -17.12 -5.04
C GLY A 156 -18.00 -15.66 -4.55
N ARG A 157 -17.98 -15.42 -3.23
CA ARG A 157 -17.91 -14.06 -2.66
C ARG A 157 -16.72 -13.30 -3.25
N GLY A 158 -17.01 -12.14 -3.85
CA GLY A 158 -16.02 -11.26 -4.46
C GLY A 158 -15.43 -11.73 -5.79
N GLU A 159 -15.88 -12.84 -6.39
CA GLU A 159 -15.20 -13.48 -7.54
C GLU A 159 -15.01 -12.56 -8.75
N LYS A 160 -16.06 -11.80 -9.12
CA LYS A 160 -16.04 -10.91 -10.29
C LYS A 160 -15.08 -9.73 -10.12
N VAL A 161 -14.97 -9.20 -8.90
CA VAL A 161 -14.24 -7.96 -8.61
C VAL A 161 -12.82 -8.24 -8.13
N ALA A 162 -12.60 -9.33 -7.39
CA ALA A 162 -11.32 -9.69 -6.81
C ALA A 162 -10.22 -9.79 -7.88
N ARG A 163 -10.49 -10.38 -9.06
CA ARG A 163 -9.50 -10.46 -10.14
C ARG A 163 -9.07 -9.08 -10.64
N ALA A 164 -10.04 -8.19 -10.90
CA ALA A 164 -9.75 -6.84 -11.36
C ALA A 164 -8.99 -6.03 -10.29
N MET A 165 -9.44 -6.11 -9.03
CA MET A 165 -8.76 -5.45 -7.91
C MET A 165 -7.35 -5.97 -7.68
N LEU A 166 -7.13 -7.28 -7.84
CA LEU A 166 -5.82 -7.89 -7.67
C LEU A 166 -4.84 -7.38 -8.73
N LEU A 167 -5.28 -7.18 -9.98
CA LEU A 167 -4.47 -6.54 -11.02
C LEU A 167 -4.21 -5.06 -10.70
N LEU A 168 -5.25 -4.30 -10.35
CA LEU A 168 -5.15 -2.87 -10.03
C LEU A 168 -4.30 -2.60 -8.77
N PHE A 169 -4.18 -3.56 -7.86
CA PHE A 169 -3.33 -3.47 -6.68
C PHE A 169 -1.89 -3.93 -6.97
N ASN A 170 -1.72 -5.10 -7.59
CA ASN A 170 -0.39 -5.68 -7.79
C ASN A 170 0.45 -4.91 -8.81
N ILE A 171 -0.17 -4.35 -9.85
CA ILE A 171 0.57 -3.61 -10.88
C ILE A 171 1.25 -2.36 -10.29
N PRO A 172 0.53 -1.46 -9.58
CA PRO A 172 1.16 -0.31 -8.96
C PRO A 172 2.23 -0.65 -7.92
N ILE A 173 1.96 -1.64 -7.05
CA ILE A 173 2.86 -1.99 -5.95
C ILE A 173 4.13 -2.70 -6.43
N ASN A 174 3.99 -3.68 -7.31
CA ASN A 174 5.11 -4.55 -7.66
C ASN A 174 5.90 -4.02 -8.87
N PHE A 175 5.29 -3.22 -9.74
CA PHE A 175 5.93 -2.76 -10.97
C PHE A 175 6.09 -1.24 -11.02
N ILE A 176 4.98 -0.48 -10.96
CA ILE A 176 5.05 0.98 -11.21
C ILE A 176 5.82 1.70 -10.10
N GLY A 177 5.54 1.39 -8.84
CA GLY A 177 6.19 2.01 -7.68
C GLY A 177 7.71 1.76 -7.68
N PRO A 178 8.17 0.49 -7.70
CA PRO A 178 9.60 0.17 -7.76
C PRO A 178 10.29 0.77 -9.00
N ALA A 179 9.66 0.72 -10.17
CA ALA A 179 10.22 1.34 -11.38
C ALA A 179 10.36 2.86 -11.24
N ALA A 180 9.36 3.55 -10.67
CA ALA A 180 9.43 4.98 -10.40
C ALA A 180 10.52 5.31 -9.36
N ILE A 181 10.64 4.53 -8.29
CA ILE A 181 11.68 4.70 -7.27
C ILE A 181 13.07 4.52 -7.90
N ILE A 182 13.29 3.45 -8.66
CA ILE A 182 14.56 3.20 -9.34
C ILE A 182 14.89 4.35 -10.28
N PHE A 183 13.97 4.73 -11.17
CA PHE A 183 14.16 5.82 -12.13
C PHE A 183 14.54 7.13 -11.44
N THR A 184 13.77 7.52 -10.42
CA THR A 184 14.00 8.78 -9.69
C THR A 184 15.31 8.77 -8.92
N MET A 185 15.67 7.66 -8.26
CA MET A 185 16.95 7.49 -7.58
C MET A 185 18.13 7.56 -8.55
N THR A 186 18.02 6.93 -9.72
CA THR A 186 19.05 7.00 -10.76
C THR A 186 19.25 8.45 -11.23
N VAL A 187 18.17 9.19 -11.49
CA VAL A 187 18.26 10.61 -11.88
C VAL A 187 18.92 11.44 -10.78
N MET A 188 18.54 11.24 -9.52
CA MET A 188 19.14 11.95 -8.39
C MET A 188 20.64 11.65 -8.25
N TYR A 189 21.02 10.38 -8.37
CA TYR A 189 22.42 9.95 -8.31
C TYR A 189 23.27 10.65 -9.37
N TYR A 190 22.84 10.62 -10.63
CA TYR A 190 23.57 11.29 -11.72
C TYR A 190 23.63 12.82 -11.55
N TYR A 191 22.57 13.43 -11.01
CA TYR A 191 22.54 14.86 -10.73
C TYR A 191 23.56 15.25 -9.64
N VAL A 192 23.62 14.49 -8.54
CA VAL A 192 24.58 14.70 -7.45
C VAL A 192 26.01 14.52 -7.96
N LEU A 193 26.30 13.45 -8.71
CA LEU A 193 27.61 13.24 -9.32
C LEU A 193 28.05 14.40 -10.21
N ALA A 194 27.13 14.97 -10.99
CA ALA A 194 27.44 16.11 -11.86
C ALA A 194 27.76 17.38 -11.06
N ILE A 195 27.17 17.56 -9.87
CA ILE A 195 27.47 18.67 -8.96
C ILE A 195 28.82 18.47 -8.28
N GLU A 196 29.10 17.27 -7.79
CA GLU A 196 30.38 16.95 -7.13
C GLU A 196 31.56 17.18 -8.06
N LYS A 197 31.50 16.66 -9.29
CA LYS A 197 32.54 16.90 -10.32
C LYS A 197 32.76 18.38 -10.63
N LYS A 198 31.71 19.19 -10.63
CA LYS A 198 31.84 20.65 -10.83
C LYS A 198 32.53 21.30 -9.64
N THR A 199 32.19 20.89 -8.42
CA THR A 199 32.72 21.44 -7.18
C THR A 199 34.21 21.10 -7.03
N GLU A 200 34.63 19.87 -7.34
CA GLU A 200 36.04 19.46 -7.37
C GLU A 200 36.88 20.35 -8.30
N LYS A 201 36.37 20.65 -9.50
CA LYS A 201 37.07 21.50 -10.48
C LYS A 201 37.29 22.93 -9.98
N TYR A 202 36.42 23.45 -9.12
CA TYR A 202 36.63 24.76 -8.49
C TYR A 202 37.74 24.73 -7.45
N HIS A 203 37.85 23.64 -6.68
CA HIS A 203 38.89 23.48 -5.67
C HIS A 203 40.29 23.25 -6.26
N THR A 204 40.40 22.66 -7.45
CA THR A 204 41.70 22.43 -8.10
C THR A 204 42.24 23.65 -8.86
N ASN A 205 41.43 24.70 -9.06
CA ASN A 205 41.79 25.92 -9.81
C ASN A 205 42.08 27.13 -8.91
N THR A 206 42.12 26.92 -7.59
CA THR A 206 42.55 27.90 -6.56
C THR A 206 43.80 27.41 -5.89
#